data_AF-B2BRQ8-F1
#
_entry.id   AF-B2BRQ8-F1
#
_cell.length_a   1.000
_cell.length_b   1.000
_cell.length_c   1.000
_cell.angle_alpha   90.00
_cell.angle_beta   90.00
_cell.angle_gamma   90.00
#
_symmetry.space_group_name_H-M   'P 1'
#
loop_
_entity.id
_entity.type
_entity.pdbx_description
1 polymer ?
#
loop_
_entity_poly.entity_id
_entity_poly.type
_entity_poly.pdbx_seq_one_letter_code
_entity_poly.pdbx_strand_id
1 'polypeptide(L)'
;MKTLLLTLVVVTIVCLDLGNSFSCYKTPDVKSEPCAPGENLCYTKTWCDRFCSIRGKVIELGCAATCPPAEPKKNITCCSTDNCNPHP
;
A
#
# COMPACT_ATOMS: atom_id res chain seq x y z
N MET A 1 19.51 32.66 20.11
CA MET A 1 20.20 31.64 19.29
C MET A 1 19.60 30.24 19.38
N LYS A 2 18.49 29.99 20.09
CA LYS A 2 17.85 28.66 20.18
C LYS A 2 16.80 28.38 19.09
N THR A 3 16.17 29.41 18.55
CA THR A 3 15.08 29.29 17.56
C THR A 3 15.52 28.72 16.22
N LEU A 4 16.68 29.12 15.71
CA LEU A 4 17.25 28.61 14.44
C LEU A 4 17.55 27.11 14.47
N LEU A 5 18.04 26.62 15.61
CA LEU A 5 18.37 25.21 15.81
C LEU A 5 17.10 24.35 15.88
N LEU A 6 16.08 24.83 16.61
CA LEU A 6 14.76 24.19 16.66
C LEU A 6 14.09 24.15 15.28
N THR A 7 14.15 25.24 14.50
CA THR A 7 13.58 25.26 13.15
C THR A 7 14.29 24.33 12.18
N LEU A 8 15.63 24.25 12.24
CA LEU A 8 16.38 23.29 11.41
C LEU A 8 16.02 21.85 11.75
N VAL A 9 15.91 21.52 13.05
CA VAL A 9 15.56 20.16 13.50
C VAL A 9 14.17 19.76 13.00
N VAL A 10 13.16 20.62 13.11
CA VAL A 10 11.81 20.32 12.59
C VAL A 10 11.82 20.12 11.08
N VAL A 11 12.54 20.96 10.33
CA VAL A 11 12.67 20.81 8.87
C VAL A 11 13.35 19.49 8.51
N THR A 12 14.43 19.11 9.22
CA THR A 12 15.11 17.84 8.95
C THR A 12 14.28 16.61 9.27
N ILE A 13 13.44 16.64 10.31
CA ILE A 13 12.53 15.53 10.63
C ILE A 13 11.46 15.39 9.54
N VAL A 14 10.81 16.50 9.15
CA VAL A 14 9.84 16.53 8.04
C VAL A 14 10.47 16.12 6.70
N CYS A 15 11.73 16.50 6.45
CA CYS A 15 12.45 16.14 5.23
C CYS A 15 12.97 14.70 5.22
N LEU A 16 13.27 14.09 6.38
CA LEU A 16 13.65 12.68 6.48
C LEU A 16 12.46 11.75 6.22
N ASP A 17 11.26 12.10 6.71
CA ASP A 17 10.02 11.35 6.43
C ASP A 17 9.63 11.37 4.93
N LEU A 18 10.16 12.32 4.15
CA LEU A 18 9.93 12.45 2.72
C LEU A 18 10.84 11.54 1.85
N GLY A 19 11.86 10.91 2.44
CA GLY A 19 12.94 10.23 1.70
C GLY A 19 12.60 8.85 1.12
N ASN A 20 11.56 8.18 1.62
CA ASN A 20 11.12 6.89 1.08
C ASN A 20 9.63 6.65 1.40
N SER A 21 8.74 7.36 0.70
CA SER A 21 7.30 7.13 0.82
C SER A 21 7.00 5.68 0.42
N PHE A 22 6.57 4.86 1.37
CA PHE A 22 6.10 3.50 1.12
C PHE A 22 5.01 3.51 0.03
N SER A 23 5.16 2.64 -0.97
CA SER A 23 4.28 2.56 -2.13
C SER A 23 3.88 1.12 -2.42
N CYS A 24 2.71 0.96 -3.04
CA CYS A 24 2.15 -0.33 -3.44
C CYS A 24 1.54 -0.22 -4.83
N TYR A 25 1.39 -1.35 -5.52
CA TYR A 25 0.57 -1.40 -6.72
C TYR A 25 -0.90 -1.27 -6.34
N LYS A 26 -1.67 -0.49 -7.12
CA LYS A 26 -3.11 -0.30 -6.94
C LYS A 26 -3.88 -0.60 -8.22
N THR A 27 -5.03 -1.25 -8.08
CA THR A 27 -6.01 -1.44 -9.16
C THR A 27 -6.88 -0.17 -9.34
N PRO A 28 -7.44 0.11 -10.53
CA PRO A 28 -7.53 -0.77 -11.70
C PRO A 28 -6.31 -0.76 -12.62
N ASP A 29 -5.50 0.30 -12.59
CA ASP A 29 -4.42 0.50 -13.58
C ASP A 29 -3.14 -0.29 -13.29
N VAL A 30 -3.02 -0.92 -12.12
CA VAL A 30 -1.83 -1.64 -11.65
C VAL A 30 -0.60 -0.71 -11.67
N LYS A 31 -0.73 0.45 -11.02
CA LYS A 31 0.34 1.45 -10.92
C LYS A 31 0.86 1.51 -9.49
N SER A 32 2.17 1.70 -9.37
CA SER A 32 2.80 2.00 -8.08
C SER A 32 2.39 3.39 -7.67
N GLU A 33 1.79 3.50 -6.49
CA GLU A 33 1.35 4.77 -5.91
C GLU A 33 1.71 4.83 -4.43
N PRO A 34 2.02 6.03 -3.90
CA PRO A 34 2.28 6.19 -2.48
C PRO A 34 1.05 5.80 -1.65
N CYS A 35 1.31 5.20 -0.49
CA CYS A 35 0.29 4.89 0.50
C CYS A 35 0.03 6.10 1.43
N ALA A 36 -1.14 6.14 2.06
CA ALA A 36 -1.43 7.19 3.02
C ALA A 36 -0.58 7.03 4.30
N PRO A 37 -0.34 8.11 5.07
CA PRO A 37 0.35 8.01 6.35
C PRO A 37 -0.31 6.96 7.27
N GLY A 38 0.49 6.01 7.76
CA GLY A 38 0.02 4.91 8.61
C GLY A 38 -0.38 3.63 7.85
N GLU A 39 -0.43 3.66 6.52
CA GLU A 39 -0.62 2.47 5.69
C GLU A 39 0.72 1.84 5.32
N ASN A 40 1.22 0.93 6.16
CA ASN A 40 2.55 0.33 6.02
C ASN A 40 2.52 -1.09 5.43
N LEU A 41 1.40 -1.49 4.83
CA LEU A 41 1.22 -2.80 4.19
C LEU A 41 0.64 -2.64 2.79
N CYS A 42 1.14 -3.44 1.86
CA CYS A 42 0.46 -3.71 0.60
C CYS A 42 -0.43 -4.93 0.77
N TYR A 43 -1.58 -4.96 0.11
CA TYR A 43 -2.41 -6.15 0.01
C TYR A 43 -2.68 -6.56 -1.43
N THR A 44 -2.90 -7.86 -1.62
CA THR A 44 -3.49 -8.45 -2.82
C THR A 44 -4.73 -9.21 -2.38
N LYS A 45 -5.86 -8.92 -2.99
CA LYS A 45 -7.13 -9.60 -2.76
C LYS A 45 -7.66 -10.15 -4.06
N THR A 46 -7.94 -11.46 -4.08
CA THR A 46 -8.46 -12.14 -5.26
C THR A 46 -9.69 -12.97 -4.95
N TRP A 47 -10.68 -12.95 -5.85
CA TRP A 47 -11.90 -13.75 -5.71
C TRP A 47 -12.52 -14.06 -7.07
N CYS A 48 -13.40 -15.07 -7.10
CA CYS A 48 -14.24 -15.33 -8.26
C CYS A 48 -15.58 -14.62 -8.12
N ASP A 49 -15.93 -13.79 -9.10
CA ASP A 49 -17.28 -13.25 -9.25
C ASP A 49 -18.10 -14.10 -10.25
N ARG A 50 -19.27 -13.59 -10.65
CA ARG A 50 -20.15 -14.25 -11.63
C ARG A 50 -19.54 -14.47 -13.02
N PHE A 51 -18.46 -13.77 -13.35
CA PHE A 51 -17.77 -13.84 -14.64
C PHE A 51 -16.43 -14.58 -14.55
N CYS A 52 -16.10 -15.20 -13.41
CA CYS A 52 -14.80 -15.81 -13.19
C CYS A 52 -14.42 -16.87 -14.25
N SER A 53 -15.40 -17.62 -14.75
CA SER A 53 -15.19 -18.63 -15.80
C SER A 53 -14.81 -18.03 -17.16
N ILE A 54 -15.07 -16.74 -17.38
CA ILE A 54 -14.86 -16.05 -18.67
C ILE A 54 -13.70 -15.05 -18.56
N ARG A 55 -13.61 -14.33 -17.44
CA ARG A 55 -12.64 -13.23 -17.22
C ARG A 55 -11.50 -13.58 -16.27
N GLY A 56 -11.56 -14.73 -15.61
CA GLY A 56 -10.65 -15.07 -14.51
C GLY A 56 -11.05 -14.40 -13.21
N LYS A 57 -10.19 -14.52 -12.19
CA LYS A 57 -10.42 -13.93 -10.86
C LYS A 57 -10.40 -12.41 -10.93
N VAL A 58 -11.24 -11.78 -10.12
CA VAL A 58 -11.10 -10.35 -9.81
C VAL A 58 -9.87 -10.17 -8.92
N ILE A 59 -9.10 -9.13 -9.20
CA ILE A 59 -7.89 -8.76 -8.46
C ILE A 59 -8.10 -7.33 -7.95
N GLU A 60 -7.82 -7.12 -6.68
CA GLU A 60 -7.80 -5.83 -6.01
C GLU A 60 -6.45 -5.69 -5.31
N LEU A 61 -5.72 -4.63 -5.64
CA LEU A 61 -4.41 -4.31 -5.07
C LEU A 61 -4.51 -2.96 -4.36
N GLY A 62 -3.84 -2.81 -3.22
CA GLY A 62 -3.86 -1.54 -2.49
C GLY A 62 -2.93 -1.48 -1.29
N CYS A 63 -3.05 -0.37 -0.56
CA CYS A 63 -2.38 -0.12 0.71
C CYS A 63 -3.35 -0.40 1.88
N ALA A 64 -2.82 -0.75 3.05
CA ALA A 64 -3.60 -0.87 4.27
C ALA A 64 -2.75 -0.60 5.52
N ALA A 65 -3.38 -0.06 6.57
CA ALA A 65 -2.75 0.06 7.89
C ALA A 65 -2.65 -1.30 8.61
N THR A 66 -3.65 -2.15 8.41
CA THR A 66 -3.72 -3.52 8.91
C THR A 66 -4.10 -4.44 7.76
N CYS A 67 -3.50 -5.63 7.68
CA CYS A 67 -3.87 -6.59 6.65
C CYS A 67 -5.37 -6.88 6.71
N PRO A 68 -6.12 -6.76 5.60
CA PRO A 68 -7.56 -7.00 5.62
C PRO A 68 -7.88 -8.39 6.17
N PRO A 69 -8.96 -8.52 6.97
CA PRO A 69 -9.31 -9.80 7.59
C PRO A 69 -9.63 -10.84 6.51
N ALA A 70 -9.38 -12.11 6.83
CA ALA A 70 -9.76 -13.20 5.94
C ALA A 70 -11.29 -13.18 5.68
N GLU A 71 -11.67 -13.24 4.41
CA GLU A 71 -13.06 -13.25 3.97
C GLU A 71 -13.40 -14.59 3.28
N PRO A 72 -14.62 -15.14 3.46
CA PRO A 72 -15.02 -16.35 2.76
C PRO A 72 -14.87 -16.22 1.24
N LYS A 73 -14.23 -17.22 0.62
CA LYS A 73 -14.01 -17.32 -0.84
C LYS A 73 -13.13 -16.20 -1.44
N LYS A 74 -12.45 -15.40 -0.61
CA LYS A 74 -11.45 -14.43 -1.07
C LYS A 74 -10.09 -14.85 -0.53
N ASN A 75 -9.08 -14.80 -1.40
CA ASN A 75 -7.69 -14.97 -0.98
C ASN A 75 -7.09 -13.59 -0.76
N ILE A 76 -6.58 -13.34 0.43
CA ILE A 76 -5.96 -12.06 0.82
C ILE A 76 -4.54 -12.36 1.29
N THR A 77 -3.57 -11.66 0.71
CA THR A 77 -2.17 -11.68 1.13
C THR A 77 -1.70 -10.26 1.40
N CYS A 78 -0.75 -10.11 2.31
CA CYS A 78 -0.17 -8.82 2.64
C CYS A 78 1.36 -8.92 2.78
N CYS A 79 2.03 -7.81 2.54
CA CYS A 79 3.47 -7.68 2.65
C CYS A 79 3.83 -6.23 3.00
N SER A 80 5.04 -5.99 3.52
CA SER A 80 5.43 -4.71 4.15
C SER A 80 6.66 -4.06 3.51
N THR A 81 6.99 -4.41 2.27
CA THR A 81 8.09 -3.81 1.51
C THR A 81 7.54 -3.05 0.31
N ASP A 82 8.31 -2.09 -0.20
CA ASP A 82 7.87 -1.25 -1.31
C ASP A 82 7.48 -2.11 -2.54
N ASN A 83 6.30 -1.84 -3.10
CA ASN A 83 5.75 -2.50 -4.30
C ASN A 83 5.74 -4.04 -4.25
N CYS A 84 5.59 -4.61 -3.05
CA CYS A 84 5.66 -6.05 -2.82
C CYS A 84 4.43 -6.86 -3.27
N ASN A 85 3.39 -6.18 -3.77
CA ASN A 85 2.13 -6.77 -4.24
C ASN A 85 2.00 -6.72 -5.78
N PRO A 86 2.92 -7.32 -6.56
CA PRO A 86 2.82 -7.30 -8.01
C PRO A 86 1.50 -7.96 -8.46
N HIS A 87 1.04 -7.58 -9.65
CA HIS A 87 -0.11 -8.25 -10.25
C HIS A 87 0.21 -9.75 -10.43
N PRO A 88 -0.63 -10.65 -9.89
CA PRO A 88 -0.41 -12.09 -9.93
C PRO A 88 -0.64 -12.70 -11.32
#